data_AF-N0BL82-F1
#
_entry.id   AF-N0BL82-F1
#
_cell.length_a   1.000
_cell.length_b   1.000
_cell.length_c   1.000
_cell.angle_alpha   90.00
_cell.angle_beta   90.00
_cell.angle_gamma   90.00
#
_symmetry.space_group_name_H-M   'P 1'
#
loop_
_entity.id
_entity.type
_entity.pdbx_description
1 polymer ?
#
loop_
_entity_poly.entity_id
_entity_poly.type
_entity_poly.pdbx_seq_one_letter_code
_entity_poly.pdbx_strand_id
1 'polypeptide(L)'
;MNSLVKCTGTKFNGLNSNEGTNSLMRVDLDKWRAIDYNERLKKELKILERSKISDRNKNLILKYMNYRLADGVSVARVHREIVSLRLLCEKFGVELEELDEESLIVLLAKIETYGWKPATVNEYERDLRMLLRMIGKNELAGRIRVRDVKDNDLTREDLLTG
;
A
#
# COMPACT_ATOMS: atom_id res chain seq x y z
N MET A 1 -12.88 -29.30 -32.98
CA MET A 1 -11.66 -28.68 -33.53
C MET A 1 -11.00 -27.90 -32.40
N ASN A 2 -10.00 -28.49 -31.75
CA ASN A 2 -9.26 -27.87 -30.65
C ASN A 2 -7.93 -27.36 -31.20
N SER A 3 -7.73 -26.04 -31.25
CA SER A 3 -6.44 -25.46 -31.65
C SER A 3 -5.50 -25.38 -30.44
N LEU A 4 -4.47 -26.22 -30.44
CA LEU A 4 -3.29 -26.11 -29.58
C LEU A 4 -2.47 -24.89 -30.04
N VAL A 5 -2.36 -23.85 -29.21
CA VAL A 5 -1.40 -22.75 -29.42
C VAL A 5 -0.05 -23.19 -28.82
N LYS A 6 0.96 -23.37 -29.68
CA LYS A 6 2.34 -23.67 -29.27
C LYS A 6 3.04 -22.37 -28.87
N CYS A 7 3.31 -22.18 -27.58
CA CYS A 7 4.21 -21.13 -27.11
C CYS A 7 5.63 -21.41 -27.61
N THR A 8 6.16 -20.56 -28.48
CA THR A 8 7.55 -20.61 -28.93
C THR A 8 8.45 -20.06 -27.82
N GLY A 9 9.13 -20.96 -27.11
CA GLY A 9 10.16 -20.58 -26.14
C GLY A 9 11.36 -19.94 -26.85
N THR A 10 11.69 -18.71 -26.47
CA THR A 10 12.92 -18.04 -26.89
C THR A 10 14.11 -18.78 -26.29
N LYS A 11 14.89 -19.45 -27.13
CA LYS A 11 16.17 -20.06 -26.74
C LYS A 11 17.16 -18.93 -26.44
N PHE A 12 17.46 -18.70 -25.17
CA PHE A 12 18.57 -17.85 -24.75
C PHE A 12 19.87 -18.56 -25.11
N ASN A 13 20.54 -18.10 -26.17
CA ASN A 13 21.91 -18.54 -26.47
C ASN A 13 22.87 -17.86 -25.50
N GLY A 14 23.58 -18.66 -24.70
CA GLY A 14 24.63 -18.18 -23.81
C GLY A 14 25.81 -17.64 -24.60
N LEU A 15 26.20 -16.39 -24.31
CA LEU A 15 27.45 -15.81 -24.79
C LEU A 15 28.60 -16.25 -23.88
N ASN A 16 29.66 -16.73 -24.51
CA ASN A 16 30.86 -17.28 -23.89
C ASN A 16 31.61 -16.28 -23.00
N SER A 17 31.99 -16.79 -21.83
CA SER A 17 33.19 -16.55 -21.00
C SER A 17 34.01 -15.27 -21.26
N ASN A 18 33.99 -14.37 -20.27
CA ASN A 18 35.18 -13.65 -19.86
C ASN A 18 35.45 -14.00 -18.39
N GLU A 19 36.60 -14.63 -18.14
CA GLU A 19 37.14 -14.89 -16.81
C GLU A 19 37.51 -13.55 -16.17
N GLY A 20 36.60 -13.01 -15.37
CA GLY A 20 36.82 -11.84 -14.54
C GLY A 20 36.05 -12.08 -13.25
N THR A 21 36.79 -12.26 -12.15
CA THR A 21 36.27 -12.48 -10.80
C THR A 21 35.25 -11.42 -10.42
N ASN A 22 33.96 -11.77 -10.55
CA ASN A 22 32.90 -11.15 -9.80
C ASN A 22 32.23 -12.26 -9.02
N SER A 23 32.33 -12.16 -7.70
CA SER A 23 31.57 -12.96 -6.73
C SER A 23 30.07 -12.71 -6.98
N LEU A 24 29.53 -13.39 -7.98
CA LEU A 24 28.10 -13.57 -8.17
C LEU A 24 27.63 -14.40 -7.00
N MET A 25 27.23 -13.72 -5.92
CA MET A 25 26.46 -14.36 -4.86
C MET A 25 25.31 -15.09 -5.55
N ARG A 26 25.34 -16.43 -5.53
CA ARG A 26 24.21 -17.25 -5.93
C ARG A 26 23.09 -16.90 -4.94
N VAL A 27 22.23 -15.96 -5.33
CA VAL A 27 21.01 -15.69 -4.59
C VAL A 27 20.18 -16.95 -4.75
N ASP A 28 20.10 -17.69 -3.65
CA ASP A 28 19.27 -18.87 -3.52
C ASP A 28 17.81 -18.44 -3.71
N LEU A 29 17.31 -18.59 -4.95
CA LEU A 29 15.94 -18.25 -5.33
C LEU A 29 14.91 -19.05 -4.51
N ASP A 30 15.30 -20.23 -3.99
CA ASP A 30 14.46 -21.04 -3.10
C ASP A 30 14.41 -20.45 -1.67
N LYS A 31 15.40 -19.64 -1.30
CA LYS A 31 15.42 -18.85 -0.06
C LYS A 31 14.68 -17.51 -0.20
N TRP A 32 14.28 -17.14 -1.43
CA TRP A 32 13.43 -15.98 -1.68
C TRP A 32 12.00 -16.31 -1.27
N ARG A 33 11.68 -16.09 0.02
CA ARG A 33 10.33 -16.33 0.53
C ARG A 33 9.35 -15.38 -0.17
N ALA A 34 8.48 -15.95 -1.00
CA ALA A 34 7.32 -15.23 -1.50
C ALA A 34 6.59 -14.55 -0.33
N ILE A 35 6.23 -13.27 -0.51
CA ILE A 35 5.55 -12.52 0.54
C ILE A 35 4.15 -13.09 0.71
N ASP A 36 3.88 -13.72 1.85
CA ASP A 36 2.54 -14.19 2.20
C ASP A 36 1.70 -13.03 2.75
N TYR A 37 0.95 -12.39 1.86
CA TYR A 37 0.06 -11.29 2.21
C TYR A 37 -1.18 -11.75 3.00
N ASN A 38 -1.58 -13.02 2.91
CA ASN A 38 -2.68 -13.55 3.73
C ASN A 38 -2.26 -13.62 5.19
N GLU A 39 -1.06 -14.14 5.46
CA GLU A 39 -0.51 -14.18 6.82
C GLU A 39 -0.24 -12.77 7.37
N ARG A 40 0.19 -11.83 6.52
CA ARG A 40 0.32 -10.42 6.93
C ARG A 40 -1.03 -9.80 7.30
N LEU A 41 -2.06 -10.00 6.47
CA LEU A 41 -3.41 -9.51 6.78
C LEU A 41 -3.93 -10.12 8.09
N LYS A 42 -3.81 -11.44 8.28
CA LYS A 42 -4.20 -12.11 9.54
C LYS A 42 -3.48 -11.53 10.77
N LYS A 43 -2.19 -11.25 10.66
CA LYS A 43 -1.43 -10.61 11.75
C LYS A 43 -1.93 -9.20 12.02
N GLU A 44 -2.19 -8.42 10.96
CA GLU A 44 -2.71 -7.07 11.09
C GLU A 44 -4.09 -7.05 11.76
N LEU A 45 -4.96 -8.01 11.44
CA LEU A 45 -6.26 -8.14 12.10
C LEU A 45 -6.14 -8.39 13.61
N LYS A 46 -5.16 -9.20 14.04
CA LYS A 46 -4.86 -9.39 15.47
C LYS A 46 -4.32 -8.13 16.13
N ILE A 47 -3.58 -7.30 15.40
CA ILE A 47 -3.11 -6.00 15.89
C ILE A 47 -4.28 -5.03 16.01
N LEU A 48 -5.15 -4.98 15.01
CA LEU A 48 -6.37 -4.16 15.02
C LEU A 48 -7.28 -4.49 16.20
N GLU A 49 -7.51 -5.79 16.45
CA GLU A 49 -8.31 -6.26 17.59
C GLU A 49 -7.77 -5.72 18.93
N ARG A 50 -6.44 -5.77 19.11
CA ARG A 50 -5.73 -5.35 20.33
C ARG A 50 -5.45 -3.84 20.39
N SER A 51 -5.70 -3.10 19.31
CA SER A 51 -5.41 -1.67 19.25
C SER A 51 -6.29 -0.87 20.21
N LYS A 52 -5.79 0.30 20.62
CA LYS A 52 -6.46 1.21 21.56
C LYS A 52 -7.52 2.10 20.90
N ILE A 53 -7.80 1.91 19.62
CA ILE A 53 -8.82 2.69 18.89
C ILE A 53 -10.22 2.23 19.31
N SER A 54 -11.23 3.07 19.07
CA SER A 54 -12.63 2.74 19.39
C SER A 54 -13.10 1.47 18.67
N ASP A 55 -14.03 0.73 19.29
CA ASP A 55 -14.63 -0.44 18.65
C ASP A 55 -15.43 -0.06 17.39
N ARG A 56 -15.98 1.16 17.34
CA ARG A 56 -16.61 1.71 16.13
C ARG A 56 -15.61 1.79 14.98
N ASN A 57 -14.42 2.33 15.21
CA ASN A 57 -13.35 2.36 14.21
C ASN A 57 -12.88 0.95 13.81
N LYS A 58 -12.69 0.03 14.77
CA LYS A 58 -12.32 -1.37 14.46
C LYS A 58 -13.34 -2.01 13.53
N ASN A 59 -14.62 -1.91 13.88
CA ASN A 59 -15.72 -2.48 13.08
C ASN A 59 -15.81 -1.83 11.70
N LEU A 60 -15.61 -0.51 11.61
CA LEU A 60 -15.61 0.19 10.33
C LEU A 60 -14.44 -0.24 9.43
N ILE A 61 -13.25 -0.39 9.99
CA ILE A 61 -12.05 -0.86 9.27
C ILE A 61 -12.27 -2.30 8.77
N LEU A 62 -12.89 -3.18 9.57
CA LEU A 62 -13.25 -4.54 9.15
C LEU A 62 -14.31 -4.54 8.04
N LYS A 63 -15.33 -3.68 8.13
CA LYS A 63 -16.33 -3.50 7.08
C LYS A 63 -15.68 -3.02 5.78
N TYR A 64 -14.74 -2.08 5.89
CA TYR A 64 -13.95 -1.58 4.77
C TYR A 64 -13.09 -2.66 4.12
N MET A 65 -12.42 -3.51 4.92
CA MET A 65 -11.68 -4.67 4.41
C MET A 65 -12.57 -5.55 3.54
N ASN A 66 -13.74 -5.94 4.06
CA ASN A 66 -14.68 -6.81 3.35
C ASN A 66 -15.19 -6.16 2.06
N TYR A 67 -15.50 -4.86 2.10
CA TYR A 67 -15.89 -4.09 0.93
C TYR A 67 -14.81 -4.11 -0.17
N ARG A 68 -13.55 -3.86 0.19
CA ARG A 68 -12.44 -3.86 -0.80
C ARG A 68 -12.16 -5.26 -1.35
N LEU A 69 -12.23 -6.29 -0.53
CA LEU A 69 -12.06 -7.68 -0.99
C LEU A 69 -13.20 -8.09 -1.94
N ALA A 70 -14.44 -7.71 -1.64
CA ALA A 70 -15.59 -7.95 -2.51
C ALA A 70 -15.47 -7.22 -3.86
N ASP A 71 -14.84 -6.04 -3.87
CA ASP A 71 -14.50 -5.27 -5.06
C ASP A 71 -13.30 -5.85 -5.86
N GLY A 72 -12.78 -7.02 -5.47
CA GLY A 72 -11.71 -7.72 -6.18
C GLY A 72 -10.30 -7.16 -5.92
N VAL A 73 -10.13 -6.32 -4.90
CA VAL A 73 -8.84 -5.72 -4.57
C VAL A 73 -7.92 -6.76 -3.93
N SER A 74 -6.66 -6.79 -4.38
CA SER A 74 -5.69 -7.79 -3.90
C SER A 74 -5.47 -7.70 -2.39
N VAL A 75 -5.25 -8.86 -1.76
CA VAL A 75 -4.96 -8.97 -0.31
C VAL A 75 -3.77 -8.09 0.09
N ALA A 76 -2.75 -8.01 -0.77
CA ALA A 76 -1.58 -7.16 -0.56
C ALA A 76 -1.96 -5.67 -0.43
N ARG A 77 -2.87 -5.22 -1.29
CA ARG A 77 -3.36 -3.85 -1.32
C ARG A 77 -4.27 -3.59 -0.11
N VAL A 78 -5.22 -4.48 0.16
CA VAL A 78 -6.11 -4.38 1.31
C VAL A 78 -5.32 -4.31 2.62
N HIS A 79 -4.33 -5.20 2.82
CA HIS A 79 -3.47 -5.16 3.99
C HIS A 79 -2.82 -3.79 4.21
N ARG A 80 -2.27 -3.16 3.15
CA ARG A 80 -1.68 -1.81 3.27
C ARG A 80 -2.72 -0.79 3.72
N GLU A 81 -3.91 -0.83 3.14
CA GLU A 81 -4.98 0.12 3.45
C GLU A 81 -5.49 -0.03 4.89
N ILE A 82 -5.62 -1.27 5.40
CA ILE A 82 -5.99 -1.54 6.79
C ILE A 82 -4.93 -1.01 7.75
N VAL A 83 -3.64 -1.22 7.44
CA VAL A 83 -2.53 -0.65 8.22
C VAL A 83 -2.64 0.87 8.26
N SER A 84 -2.81 1.52 7.11
CA SER A 84 -2.93 2.98 7.00
C SER A 84 -4.08 3.50 7.87
N LEU A 85 -5.28 2.92 7.74
CA LEU A 85 -6.46 3.38 8.46
C LEU A 85 -6.33 3.18 9.98
N ARG A 86 -5.83 2.03 10.44
CA ARG A 86 -5.57 1.80 11.87
C ARG A 86 -4.57 2.83 12.41
N LEU A 87 -3.46 3.06 11.71
CA LEU A 87 -2.44 4.00 12.15
C LEU A 87 -2.94 5.45 12.18
N LEU A 88 -3.85 5.85 11.30
CA LEU A 88 -4.51 7.16 11.40
C LEU A 88 -5.29 7.30 12.70
N CYS A 89 -6.13 6.30 13.02
CA CYS A 89 -6.88 6.28 14.26
C CYS A 89 -5.95 6.30 15.49
N GLU A 90 -4.92 5.47 15.51
CA GLU A 90 -3.98 5.37 16.65
C GLU A 90 -3.16 6.65 16.85
N LYS A 91 -2.68 7.27 15.77
CA LYS A 91 -1.78 8.43 15.87
C LYS A 91 -2.51 9.74 16.11
N PHE A 92 -3.69 9.90 15.52
CA PHE A 92 -4.41 11.18 15.54
C PHE A 92 -5.69 11.16 16.37
N GLY A 93 -6.09 9.99 16.90
CA GLY A 93 -7.28 9.86 17.73
C GLY A 93 -8.58 10.17 16.98
N VAL A 94 -8.62 9.88 15.67
CA VAL A 94 -9.76 10.22 14.81
C VAL A 94 -10.85 9.14 14.86
N GLU A 95 -12.10 9.56 15.01
CA GLU A 95 -13.29 8.74 14.76
C GLU A 95 -13.73 8.91 13.30
N LEU A 96 -13.45 7.89 12.48
CA LEU A 96 -13.56 7.96 11.01
C LEU A 96 -15.00 8.24 10.53
N GLU A 97 -15.98 7.68 11.23
CA GLU A 97 -17.40 7.87 10.93
C GLU A 97 -17.92 9.24 11.37
N GLU A 98 -17.21 9.95 12.24
CA GLU A 98 -17.63 11.25 12.79
C GLU A 98 -16.97 12.44 12.09
N LEU A 99 -16.04 12.18 11.16
CA LEU A 99 -15.41 13.22 10.36
C LEU A 99 -16.42 14.14 9.67
N ASP A 100 -16.28 15.42 9.92
CA ASP A 100 -16.91 16.54 9.23
C ASP A 100 -15.84 17.33 8.44
N GLU A 101 -16.23 18.47 7.88
CA GLU A 101 -15.34 19.30 7.08
C GLU A 101 -14.17 19.87 7.89
N GLU A 102 -14.45 20.42 9.08
CA GLU A 102 -13.45 21.07 9.92
C GLU A 102 -12.44 20.06 10.46
N SER A 103 -12.94 18.94 11.01
CA SER A 103 -12.10 17.86 11.53
C SER A 103 -11.29 17.17 10.43
N LEU A 104 -11.82 17.07 9.20
CA LEU A 104 -11.05 16.58 8.06
C LEU A 104 -9.89 17.53 7.71
N ILE A 105 -10.13 18.84 7.66
CA ILE A 105 -9.07 19.83 7.38
C ILE A 105 -7.95 19.71 8.43
N VAL A 106 -8.33 19.65 9.71
CA VAL A 106 -7.37 19.48 10.81
C VAL A 106 -6.59 18.18 10.69
N LEU A 107 -7.25 17.06 10.33
CA LEU A 107 -6.59 15.78 10.14
C LEU A 107 -5.59 15.81 8.97
N LEU A 108 -5.99 16.37 7.82
CA LEU A 108 -5.10 16.47 6.65
C LEU A 108 -3.88 17.33 6.95
N ALA A 109 -4.06 18.46 7.65
CA ALA A 109 -2.95 19.28 8.11
C ALA A 109 -2.01 18.48 9.03
N LYS A 110 -2.54 17.71 9.99
CA LYS A 110 -1.73 16.86 10.87
C LYS A 110 -0.94 15.79 10.10
N ILE A 111 -1.55 15.15 9.09
CA ILE A 111 -0.89 14.15 8.24
C ILE A 111 0.28 14.80 7.48
N GLU A 112 0.05 15.96 6.86
CA GLU A 112 1.06 16.68 6.07
C GLU A 112 2.23 17.15 6.95
N THR A 113 1.95 17.64 8.16
CA THR A 113 2.98 18.18 9.05
C THR A 113 3.67 17.13 9.93
N TYR A 114 3.27 15.85 9.86
CA TYR A 114 3.85 14.79 10.70
C TYR A 114 5.32 14.48 10.38
N GLY A 115 5.80 14.86 9.18
CA GLY A 115 7.17 14.59 8.73
C GLY A 115 7.34 13.26 7.98
N TRP A 116 6.23 12.70 7.47
CA TRP A 116 6.29 11.53 6.58
C TRP A 116 6.75 11.89 5.17
N LYS A 117 7.25 10.89 4.44
CA LYS A 117 7.55 11.03 3.01
C LYS A 117 6.26 11.34 2.24
N PRO A 118 6.31 12.13 1.15
CA PRO A 118 5.13 12.44 0.34
C PRO A 118 4.36 11.20 -0.13
N ALA A 119 5.06 10.12 -0.48
CA ALA A 119 4.42 8.85 -0.84
C ALA A 119 3.56 8.30 0.30
N THR A 120 4.06 8.32 1.54
CA THR A 120 3.34 7.84 2.72
C THR A 120 2.13 8.74 3.02
N VAL A 121 2.27 10.07 2.93
CA VAL A 121 1.14 11.01 3.05
C VAL A 121 0.04 10.67 2.05
N ASN A 122 0.41 10.48 0.78
CA ASN A 122 -0.51 10.09 -0.27
C ASN A 122 -1.18 8.73 -0.02
N GLU A 123 -0.47 7.76 0.57
CA GLU A 123 -1.08 6.49 0.97
C GLU A 123 -2.20 6.71 1.98
N TYR A 124 -1.93 7.43 3.06
CA TYR A 124 -2.94 7.75 4.08
C TYR A 124 -4.14 8.52 3.51
N GLU A 125 -3.89 9.56 2.73
CA GLU A 125 -4.96 10.36 2.12
C GLU A 125 -5.83 9.55 1.16
N ARG A 126 -5.21 8.73 0.31
CA ARG A 126 -5.93 7.88 -0.64
C ARG A 126 -6.79 6.85 0.08
N ASP A 127 -6.25 6.22 1.10
CA ASP A 127 -6.92 5.14 1.82
C ASP A 127 -8.10 5.73 2.66
N LEU A 128 -7.90 6.89 3.29
CA LEU A 128 -8.96 7.66 3.95
C LEU A 128 -10.05 8.08 2.95
N ARG A 129 -9.68 8.61 1.78
CA ARG A 129 -10.63 8.99 0.73
C ARG A 129 -11.51 7.82 0.31
N MET A 130 -10.93 6.65 0.12
CA MET A 130 -11.72 5.48 -0.29
C MET A 130 -12.69 5.06 0.81
N LEU A 131 -12.25 5.08 2.08
CA LEU A 131 -13.14 4.79 3.20
C LEU A 131 -14.32 5.77 3.27
N LEU A 132 -14.06 7.08 3.09
CA LEU A 132 -15.11 8.10 3.07
C LEU A 132 -16.12 7.88 1.94
N ARG A 133 -15.65 7.49 0.74
CA ARG A 133 -16.54 7.10 -0.36
C ARG A 133 -17.41 5.90 -0.01
N MET A 134 -16.83 4.87 0.60
CA MET A 134 -17.55 3.67 1.00
C MET A 134 -18.70 3.99 1.98
N ILE A 135 -18.50 4.90 2.93
CA ILE A 135 -19.54 5.30 3.88
C ILE A 135 -20.46 6.43 3.36
N GLY A 136 -20.39 6.77 2.08
CA GLY A 136 -21.27 7.76 1.44
C GLY A 136 -20.89 9.22 1.71
N LYS A 137 -19.75 9.49 2.36
CA LYS A 137 -19.24 10.84 2.63
C LYS A 137 -18.48 11.40 1.40
N ASN A 138 -19.16 11.44 0.26
CA ASN A 138 -18.55 11.79 -1.03
C ASN A 138 -18.04 13.23 -1.09
N GLU A 139 -18.74 14.18 -0.45
CA GLU A 139 -18.31 15.58 -0.36
C GLU A 139 -16.95 15.72 0.35
N LEU A 140 -16.78 15.01 1.47
CA LEU A 140 -15.53 14.98 2.22
C LEU A 140 -14.43 14.27 1.43
N ALA A 141 -14.75 13.14 0.79
CA ALA A 141 -13.81 12.44 -0.07
C ALA A 141 -13.33 13.30 -1.26
N GLY A 142 -14.21 14.16 -1.80
CA GLY A 142 -13.89 15.08 -2.90
C GLY A 142 -12.87 16.17 -2.53
N ARG A 143 -12.71 16.46 -1.24
CA ARG A 143 -11.78 17.48 -0.73
C ARG A 143 -10.35 16.98 -0.57
N ILE A 144 -10.16 15.68 -0.39
CA ILE A 144 -8.83 15.10 -0.29
C ILE A 144 -8.15 15.19 -1.68
N ARG A 145 -6.88 15.60 -1.76
CA ARG A 145 -6.12 15.74 -3.01
C ARG A 145 -4.78 14.97 -2.95
N VAL A 146 -4.79 13.75 -3.48
CA VAL A 146 -3.61 12.90 -3.58
C VAL A 146 -2.73 13.43 -4.71
N ARG A 147 -1.45 13.69 -4.41
CA ARG A 147 -0.50 14.26 -5.36
C ARG A 147 0.15 13.19 -6.22
N ASP A 148 0.55 13.54 -7.44
CA ASP A 148 1.48 12.70 -8.20
C ASP A 148 2.86 12.80 -7.56
N VAL A 149 3.37 11.68 -7.07
CA VAL A 149 4.78 11.60 -6.66
C VAL A 149 5.57 11.34 -7.94
N LYS A 150 6.33 12.33 -8.41
CA LYS A 150 7.37 12.04 -9.40
C LYS A 150 8.37 11.09 -8.74
N ASP A 151 8.57 9.92 -9.33
CA ASP A 151 9.72 9.08 -8.97
C ASP A 151 10.98 9.94 -9.11
N ASN A 152 11.91 9.83 -8.17
CA ASN A 152 13.13 10.62 -8.18
C ASN A 152 13.76 10.54 -9.58
N ASP A 153 13.93 11.70 -10.23
CA ASP A 153 14.70 11.87 -11.45
C ASP A 153 16.19 11.63 -11.12
N LEU A 154 16.55 10.42 -10.68
CA LEU A 154 17.95 9.97 -10.63
C LEU A 154 18.40 9.97 -12.08
N THR A 155 19.15 11.00 -12.45
CA THR A 155 19.71 11.10 -13.78
C THR A 155 20.85 10.09 -13.90
N ARG A 156 21.17 9.69 -15.13
CA ARG A 156 22.30 8.80 -15.39
C ARG A 156 23.61 9.38 -14.81
N GLU A 157 23.71 10.70 -14.71
CA GLU A 157 24.90 11.39 -14.18
C GLU A 157 25.04 11.23 -12.67
N ASP A 158 23.93 11.24 -11.92
CA ASP A 158 23.91 10.99 -10.46
C ASP A 158 24.42 9.58 -10.09
N LEU A 159 24.30 8.63 -11.03
CA LEU A 159 24.75 7.24 -10.87
C LEU A 159 26.22 7.04 -11.28
N LEU A 160 26.82 8.00 -11.99
CA LEU A 160 28.18 7.92 -12.54
C LEU A 160 29.19 8.80 -11.80
N THR A 161 28.76 9.61 -10.84
CA THR A 161 29.61 10.53 -10.07
C THR A 161 29.82 10.14 -8.60
N GLY A 162 29.43 8.91 -8.23
CA GLY A 162 29.65 8.33 -6.89
C GLY A 162 31.00 7.64 -6.72
#